data_AF-A0A3C0TUK0-F1
#
_entry.id   AF-A0A3C0TUK0-F1
#
_cell.length_a   1.000
_cell.length_b   1.000
_cell.length_c   1.000
_cell.angle_alpha   90.00
_cell.angle_beta   90.00
_cell.angle_gamma   90.00
#
_symmetry.space_group_name_H-M   'P 1'
#
loop_
_entity.id
_entity.type
_entity.pdbx_description
1 polymer ?
#
loop_
_entity_poly.entity_id
_entity_poly.type
_entity_poly.pdbx_seq_one_letter_code
_entity_poly.pdbx_strand_id
1 'polypeptide(L)'
;MTDKKTTGTSSLARLEGILTLDLVAIEEGAKVRLRDGETAEVVENPRDGMWILLRILEAPDDPAREGGEELVFWADVLGVLQ
;
A
#
# COMPACT_ATOMS: atom_id res chain seq x y z
N MET A 1 -33.85 -30.27 16.76
CA MET A 1 -32.47 -29.74 16.78
C MET A 1 -32.36 -28.72 15.66
N THR A 2 -32.20 -27.44 15.97
CA THR A 2 -32.10 -26.36 14.98
C THR A 2 -30.82 -25.62 15.28
N ASP A 3 -29.77 -25.93 14.51
CA ASP A 3 -28.47 -25.30 14.63
C ASP A 3 -28.50 -23.87 14.09
N LYS A 4 -28.11 -22.95 14.97
CA LYS A 4 -27.74 -21.57 14.65
C LYS A 4 -26.48 -21.60 13.79
N LYS A 5 -26.44 -20.81 12.72
CA LYS A 5 -25.16 -20.24 12.26
C LYS A 5 -25.34 -18.81 11.78
N THR A 6 -25.16 -17.90 12.74
CA THR A 6 -24.83 -16.50 12.52
C THR A 6 -23.39 -16.45 12.02
N THR A 7 -23.16 -16.17 10.74
CA THR A 7 -21.81 -15.92 10.21
C THR A 7 -21.59 -14.42 10.19
N GLY A 8 -21.10 -13.90 11.31
CA GLY A 8 -20.63 -12.52 11.43
C GLY A 8 -19.13 -12.44 11.14
N THR A 9 -18.78 -11.39 10.40
CA THR A 9 -17.51 -10.67 10.44
C THR A 9 -16.26 -11.42 9.97
N SER A 10 -15.96 -11.27 8.67
CA SER A 10 -14.59 -11.40 8.16
C SER A 10 -13.72 -10.39 8.90
N SER A 11 -12.91 -10.85 9.85
CA SER A 11 -11.89 -10.02 10.48
C SER A 11 -10.75 -9.86 9.48
N LEU A 12 -10.66 -8.69 8.83
CA LEU A 12 -9.39 -8.26 8.27
C LEU A 12 -8.41 -8.21 9.44
N ALA A 13 -7.38 -9.04 9.36
CA ALA A 13 -6.36 -9.16 10.39
C ALA A 13 -5.82 -7.76 10.70
N ARG A 14 -5.92 -7.37 11.97
CA ARG A 14 -5.30 -6.16 12.50
C ARG A 14 -3.80 -6.31 12.29
N LEU A 15 -3.19 -5.46 11.47
CA LEU A 15 -1.73 -5.40 11.35
C LEU A 15 -1.17 -4.81 12.65
N GLU A 16 -1.17 -5.61 13.72
CA GLU A 16 -0.53 -5.31 14.99
C GLU A 16 0.96 -5.64 14.85
N GLY A 17 1.72 -4.66 14.36
CA GLY A 17 3.17 -4.72 14.27
C GLY A 17 3.71 -3.51 13.53
N ILE A 18 4.79 -2.91 14.05
CA ILE A 18 5.62 -2.02 13.25
C ILE A 18 6.30 -2.92 12.22
N LEU A 19 5.71 -3.05 11.03
CA LEU A 19 6.39 -3.63 9.88
C LEU A 19 7.47 -2.62 9.49
N THR A 20 8.73 -2.92 9.85
CA THR A 20 9.87 -2.20 9.29
C THR A 20 9.96 -2.59 7.82
N LEU A 21 9.44 -1.74 6.94
CA LEU A 21 9.56 -1.91 5.50
C LEU A 21 10.98 -1.54 5.07
N ASP A 22 11.69 -2.48 4.46
CA ASP A 22 12.94 -2.17 3.78
C ASP A 22 12.62 -1.53 2.42
N LEU A 23 12.60 -0.20 2.39
CA LEU A 23 12.32 0.55 1.16
C LEU A 23 13.36 0.24 0.07
N VAL A 24 14.61 -0.05 0.44
CA VAL A 24 15.68 -0.32 -0.50
C VAL A 24 15.43 -1.62 -1.26
N ALA A 25 14.72 -2.58 -0.66
CA ALA A 25 14.44 -3.87 -1.27
C ALA A 25 13.21 -3.90 -2.20
N ILE A 26 12.43 -2.82 -2.30
CA ILE A 26 11.18 -2.83 -3.10
C ILE A 26 11.49 -2.70 -4.59
N GLU A 27 11.19 -3.73 -5.37
CA GLU A 27 11.44 -3.76 -6.81
C GLU A 27 10.55 -2.79 -7.61
N GLU A 28 11.04 -2.27 -8.73
CA GLU A 28 10.18 -1.59 -9.71
C GLU A 28 9.09 -2.54 -10.22
N GLY A 29 7.88 -2.02 -10.44
CA GLY A 29 6.67 -2.80 -10.76
C GLY A 29 5.95 -3.37 -9.54
N ALA A 30 6.53 -3.32 -8.34
CA ALA A 30 5.83 -3.70 -7.12
C ALA A 30 4.65 -2.76 -6.85
N LYS A 31 3.54 -3.30 -6.34
CA LYS A 31 2.40 -2.50 -5.89
C LYS A 31 2.53 -2.23 -4.41
N VAL A 32 2.27 -1.00 -3.99
CA VAL A 32 2.35 -0.58 -2.59
C VAL A 32 1.04 0.06 -2.13
N ARG A 33 0.82 0.01 -0.82
CA ARG A 33 -0.23 0.77 -0.12
C ARG A 33 0.36 2.05 0.46
N LEU A 34 -0.31 3.17 0.25
CA LEU A 34 0.03 4.44 0.88
C LEU A 34 -0.80 4.70 2.14
N ARG A 35 -0.33 5.62 2.97
CA ARG A 35 -0.92 6.00 4.26
C ARG A 35 -2.40 6.38 4.16
N ASP A 36 -2.79 7.10 3.12
CA ASP A 36 -4.15 7.63 2.94
C ASP A 36 -5.06 6.68 2.16
N GLY A 37 -4.58 5.44 1.94
CA GLY A 37 -5.37 4.36 1.38
C GLY A 37 -5.18 4.16 -0.12
N GLU A 38 -4.44 5.04 -0.80
CA GLU A 38 -4.11 4.88 -2.22
C GLU A 38 -3.29 3.62 -2.47
N THR A 39 -3.42 3.09 -3.68
CA THR A 39 -2.49 2.08 -4.19
C THR A 39 -1.68 2.68 -5.32
N ALA A 40 -0.41 2.28 -5.38
CA ALA A 40 0.50 2.78 -6.39
C ALA A 40 1.48 1.70 -6.84
N GLU A 41 2.02 1.86 -8.03
CA GLU A 41 3.08 1.00 -8.59
C GLU A 41 4.43 1.71 -8.48
N VAL A 42 5.48 0.98 -8.10
CA VAL A 42 6.85 1.52 -8.11
C VAL A 42 7.32 1.70 -9.55
N VAL A 43 7.55 2.95 -9.96
CA VAL A 43 8.11 3.29 -11.27
C VAL A 43 9.64 3.25 -11.21
N GLU A 44 10.21 3.84 -10.16
CA GLU A 44 11.65 3.90 -9.95
C GLU A 44 11.97 3.90 -8.44
N ASN A 45 12.96 3.12 -8.03
CA ASN A 45 13.49 3.15 -6.68
C ASN A 45 15.00 3.45 -6.69
N PRO A 46 15.40 4.68 -6.34
CA PRO A 46 16.81 5.10 -6.27
C PRO A 46 17.66 4.35 -5.25
N ARG A 47 17.05 3.51 -4.38
CA ARG A 47 17.74 2.76 -3.32
C ARG A 47 18.39 3.64 -2.26
N ASP A 48 17.91 4.87 -2.09
CA ASP A 48 18.42 5.82 -1.10
C ASP A 48 17.77 5.67 0.29
N GLY A 49 16.73 4.84 0.40
CA GLY A 49 15.99 4.59 1.63
C GLY A 49 15.05 5.73 2.04
N MET A 50 14.84 6.74 1.20
CA MET A 50 14.03 7.91 1.51
C MET A 50 12.94 8.19 0.47
N TRP A 51 13.24 8.06 -0.81
CA TRP A 51 12.36 8.47 -1.89
C TRP A 51 12.08 7.32 -2.84
N ILE A 52 10.86 7.28 -3.36
CA ILE A 52 10.43 6.32 -4.38
C ILE A 52 9.48 7.00 -5.35
N LEU A 53 9.67 6.80 -6.65
CA LEU A 53 8.77 7.33 -7.66
C LEU A 53 7.65 6.31 -7.87
N LEU A 54 6.41 6.73 -7.65
CA LEU A 54 5.24 5.87 -7.74
C LEU A 54 4.27 6.37 -8.80
N ARG A 55 3.59 5.46 -9.48
CA ARG A 55 2.41 5.75 -10.30
C ARG A 55 1.16 5.39 -9.52
N ILE A 56 0.28 6.37 -9.30
CA ILE A 56 -0.97 6.15 -8.58
C ILE A 56 -1.90 5.26 -9.41
N LEU A 57 -2.38 4.17 -8.82
CA LEU A 57 -3.29 3.22 -9.46
C LEU A 57 -4.75 3.46 -9.03
N GLU A 58 -4.96 3.69 -7.74
CA GLU A 58 -6.28 3.99 -7.15
C GLU A 58 -6.12 5.09 -6.10
N ALA A 59 -6.96 6.13 -6.19
CA ALA A 59 -6.98 7.24 -5.22
C ALA A 59 -8.43 7.55 -4.80
N PRO A 60 -8.98 6.85 -3.79
CA PRO A 60 -10.42 6.92 -3.46
C PRO A 60 -10.94 8.33 -3.15
N ASP A 61 -10.11 9.14 -2.48
CA ASP A 61 -10.48 10.49 -2.07
C ASP A 61 -10.15 11.56 -3.12
N ASP A 62 -9.31 11.23 -4.11
CA ASP A 62 -8.99 12.11 -5.24
C ASP A 62 -8.66 11.32 -6.53
N PRO A 63 -9.68 10.83 -7.26
CA PRO A 63 -9.50 10.03 -8.47
C PRO A 63 -8.75 10.75 -9.61
N ALA A 64 -8.63 12.08 -9.56
CA ALA A 64 -7.89 12.84 -10.57
C ALA A 64 -6.37 12.56 -10.53
N ARG A 65 -5.87 11.98 -9.44
CA ARG A 65 -4.46 11.58 -9.29
C ARG A 65 -4.14 10.25 -9.97
N GLU A 66 -5.13 9.43 -10.30
CA GLU A 66 -4.92 8.12 -10.91
C GLU A 66 -4.17 8.24 -12.25
N GLY A 67 -3.14 7.42 -12.42
CA GLY A 67 -2.21 7.47 -13.55
C GLY A 67 -1.09 8.50 -13.43
N GLY A 68 -1.16 9.41 -12.46
CA GLY A 68 -0.10 10.38 -12.15
C GLY A 68 1.12 9.73 -11.50
N GLU A 69 2.30 10.31 -11.73
CA GLU A 69 3.54 9.90 -11.08
C GLU A 69 3.95 10.91 -10.00
N GLU A 70 4.31 10.40 -8.83
CA GLU A 70 4.62 11.20 -7.64
C GLU A 70 5.86 10.66 -6.94
N LEU A 71 6.74 11.57 -6.50
CA LEU A 71 7.87 11.23 -5.65
C LEU A 71 7.38 11.17 -4.20
N VAL A 72 7.35 9.98 -3.63
CA VAL A 72 6.76 9.71 -2.32
C VAL A 72 7.86 9.45 -1.28
N PHE A 73 7.66 9.99 -0.08
CA PHE A 73 8.57 9.80 1.05
C PHE A 73 8.32 8.46 1.72
N TRP A 74 9.39 7.79 2.16
CA TRP A 74 9.34 6.41 2.70
C TRP A 74 8.28 6.22 3.79
N ALA A 75 8.05 7.25 4.62
CA ALA A 75 7.14 7.16 5.75
C ALA A 75 5.68 7.01 5.32
N ASP A 76 5.33 7.34 4.07
CA ASP A 76 3.96 7.22 3.55
C ASP A 76 3.71 5.88 2.87
N VAL A 77 4.74 5.05 2.69
CA VAL A 77 4.61 3.69 2.16
C VAL A 77 4.35 2.72 3.31
N LEU A 78 3.15 2.13 3.36
CA LEU A 78 2.77 1.19 4.42
C LEU A 78 3.23 -0.24 4.15
N GLY A 79 3.43 -0.63 2.90
CA GLY A 79 3.89 -1.96 2.52
C GLY A 79 3.58 -2.35 1.09
N VAL A 80 4.16 -3.48 0.67
CA VAL A 80 3.94 -4.10 -0.64
C VAL A 80 2.67 -4.96 -0.60
N LEU A 81 1.86 -4.87 -1.66
CA LEU A 81 0.67 -5.67 -1.88
C LEU A 81 1.05 -6.99 -2.57
N GLN A 82 0.51 -8.12 -2.09
CA GLN A 82 0.68 -9.46 -2.69
C GLN A 82 -0.47 -9.81 -3.63
#